data_AF-A0A0F3L507-F1
#
_entry.id   AF-A0A0F3L507-F1
#
_cell.length_a   1.000
_cell.length_b   1.000
_cell.length_c   1.000
_cell.angle_alpha   90.00
_cell.angle_beta   90.00
_cell.angle_gamma   90.00
#
_symmetry.space_group_name_H-M   'P 1'
#
loop_
_entity.id
_entity.type
_entity.pdbx_description
1 polymer ?
#
loop_
_entity_poly.entity_id
_entity_poly.type
_entity_poly.pdbx_seq_one_letter_code
_entity_poly.pdbx_strand_id
1 'polypeptide(L)'
;MRLDAVLSTLKLDMLEDSLALTIWLKPGEEVMINGARVENLQPHKIRLQFNNTVRMLRSRDRLEVVGQPSFAEAIYTQAMYLSGGEDVGNAATLKAAICQLQVAPEREEIYGSGVDAVLDRVSAHAEAGQYYEAMVAARDLIAAEQPNHPLLPR
;
A
#
# COMPACT_ATOMS: atom_id res chain seq x y z
N MET A 1 -17.29 -32.71 33.16
CA MET A 1 -17.87 -31.63 33.98
C MET A 1 -16.79 -31.23 34.97
N ARG A 2 -16.19 -30.04 35.02
CA ARG A 2 -16.49 -28.69 34.53
C ARG A 2 -15.15 -27.93 34.37
N LEU A 3 -15.11 -27.00 33.40
CA LEU A 3 -14.19 -25.86 33.37
C LEU A 3 -14.32 -25.04 34.67
N ASP A 4 -13.23 -24.48 35.19
CA ASP A 4 -12.98 -23.04 35.07
C ASP A 4 -11.79 -22.60 35.93
N ALA A 5 -11.13 -21.57 35.40
CA ALA A 5 -10.43 -20.50 36.11
C ALA A 5 -8.99 -20.76 36.62
N VAL A 6 -8.00 -19.87 36.43
CA VAL A 6 -7.84 -18.67 35.60
C VAL A 6 -6.45 -18.10 35.94
N LEU A 7 -5.75 -17.54 34.94
CA LEU A 7 -4.75 -16.46 35.05
C LEU A 7 -3.68 -16.55 36.15
N SER A 8 -2.51 -17.10 35.81
CA SER A 8 -1.18 -16.65 36.27
C SER A 8 -0.19 -17.68 35.72
N THR A 9 0.65 -17.39 34.75
CA THR A 9 1.64 -16.33 34.82
C THR A 9 2.05 -16.02 33.40
N LEU A 10 1.76 -14.79 32.99
CA LEU A 10 2.37 -14.13 31.86
C LEU A 10 3.90 -14.27 31.95
N LYS A 11 4.46 -15.22 31.22
CA LYS A 11 5.64 -14.95 30.40
C LYS A 11 5.04 -14.54 29.06
N LEU A 12 4.92 -13.26 28.67
CA LEU A 12 6.02 -12.30 28.53
C LEU A 12 7.27 -12.96 27.93
N ASP A 13 7.05 -13.96 27.08
CA ASP A 13 8.00 -14.26 26.03
C ASP A 13 7.85 -13.13 25.01
N MET A 14 8.73 -12.15 25.21
CA MET A 14 9.07 -11.12 24.26
C MET A 14 9.58 -11.78 22.98
N LEU A 15 8.67 -12.26 22.14
CA LEU A 15 8.95 -12.36 20.72
C LEU A 15 8.84 -10.95 20.17
N GLU A 16 10.02 -10.35 20.07
CA GLU A 16 10.35 -9.15 19.32
C GLU A 16 9.43 -8.96 18.11
N ASP A 17 9.04 -7.70 17.89
CA ASP A 17 8.10 -7.16 16.90
C ASP A 17 8.27 -7.65 15.45
N SER A 18 8.05 -8.93 15.17
CA SER A 18 7.72 -9.39 13.83
C SER A 18 6.25 -9.03 13.60
N LEU A 19 6.00 -7.84 13.02
CA LEU A 19 4.67 -7.37 12.62
C LEU A 19 4.09 -8.26 11.52
N ALA A 20 3.64 -9.45 11.90
CA ALA A 20 2.98 -10.40 11.02
C ALA A 20 1.50 -10.02 10.87
N LEU A 21 1.06 -9.68 9.67
CA LEU A 21 -0.36 -9.47 9.38
C LEU A 21 -1.05 -10.83 9.38
N THR A 22 -2.12 -10.95 10.17
CA THR A 22 -2.94 -12.16 10.21
C THR A 22 -4.33 -11.86 9.64
N ILE A 23 -4.71 -12.60 8.60
CA ILE A 23 -6.04 -12.52 7.97
C ILE A 23 -6.76 -13.85 8.20
N TRP A 24 -8.03 -13.76 8.59
CA TRP A 24 -8.94 -14.90 8.65
C TRP A 24 -9.91 -14.84 7.48
N LEU A 25 -9.98 -15.92 6.70
CA LEU A 25 -10.95 -16.07 5.62
C LEU A 25 -11.98 -17.12 6.00
N LYS A 26 -13.26 -16.75 6.00
CA LYS A 26 -14.37 -17.70 6.14
C LYS A 26 -14.55 -18.53 4.87
N PRO A 27 -15.27 -19.66 4.93
CA PRO A 27 -15.62 -20.44 3.73
C PRO A 27 -16.28 -19.54 2.67
N GLY A 28 -15.78 -19.60 1.43
CA GLY A 28 -16.26 -18.78 0.31
C GLY A 28 -15.85 -17.31 0.34
N GLU A 29 -15.06 -16.86 1.32
CA GLU A 29 -14.44 -15.54 1.29
C GLU A 29 -13.14 -15.58 0.47
N GLU A 30 -12.79 -14.42 -0.09
CA GLU A 30 -11.58 -14.20 -0.85
C GLU A 30 -10.84 -12.95 -0.39
N VAL A 31 -9.53 -12.92 -0.66
CA VAL A 31 -8.68 -11.75 -0.46
C VAL A 31 -7.72 -11.62 -1.64
N MET A 32 -7.40 -10.38 -1.98
CA MET A 32 -6.37 -10.06 -2.96
C MET A 32 -5.08 -9.67 -2.23
N ILE A 33 -3.96 -10.29 -2.57
CA ILE A 33 -2.64 -9.98 -2.03
C ILE A 33 -1.68 -9.81 -3.20
N ASN A 34 -1.17 -8.59 -3.42
CA ASN A 34 -0.24 -8.28 -4.53
C ASN A 34 -0.71 -8.85 -5.89
N GLY A 35 -1.99 -8.65 -6.22
CA GLY A 35 -2.58 -9.16 -7.47
C GLY A 35 -2.93 -10.66 -7.48
N ALA A 36 -2.54 -11.43 -6.46
CA ALA A 36 -2.93 -12.81 -6.30
C ALA A 36 -4.27 -12.93 -5.56
N ARG A 37 -5.26 -13.56 -6.21
CA ARG A 37 -6.55 -13.91 -5.60
C ARG A 37 -6.40 -15.18 -4.78
N VAL A 38 -6.65 -15.08 -3.47
CA VAL A 38 -6.66 -16.22 -2.55
C VAL A 38 -8.09 -16.46 -2.10
N GLU A 39 -8.66 -17.57 -2.53
CA GLU A 39 -10.03 -17.98 -2.22
C GLU A 39 -10.03 -19.13 -1.21
N ASN A 40 -10.90 -19.03 -0.19
CA ASN A 40 -11.10 -20.13 0.74
C ASN A 40 -12.19 -21.10 0.23
N LEU A 41 -11.75 -22.11 -0.53
CA LEU A 41 -12.60 -23.23 -0.99
C LEU A 41 -12.87 -24.28 0.09
N GLN A 42 -12.30 -24.14 1.29
CA GLN A 42 -12.46 -25.10 2.37
C GLN A 42 -13.75 -24.84 3.15
N PRO A 43 -14.37 -25.89 3.73
CA PRO A 43 -15.60 -25.75 4.52
C PRO A 43 -15.37 -25.09 5.90
N HIS A 44 -14.13 -24.77 6.25
CA HIS A 44 -13.75 -24.16 7.53
C HIS A 44 -12.94 -22.88 7.32
N LYS A 45 -12.83 -22.05 8.37
CA LYS A 45 -12.04 -20.82 8.32
C LYS A 45 -10.55 -21.16 8.18
N ILE A 46 -9.86 -20.46 7.29
CA ILE A 46 -8.41 -20.55 7.14
C ILE A 46 -7.73 -19.29 7.68
N ARG A 47 -6.51 -19.47 8.19
CA ARG A 47 -5.65 -18.38 8.69
C ARG A 47 -4.51 -18.18 7.72
N LEU A 48 -4.40 -16.97 7.18
CA LEU A 48 -3.24 -16.53 6.41
C LEU A 48 -2.37 -15.65 7.31
N GLN A 49 -1.09 -15.96 7.38
CA GLN A 49 -0.11 -15.18 8.13
C GLN A 49 0.94 -14.65 7.15
N PHE A 50 1.05 -13.33 7.08
CA PHE A 50 2.02 -12.64 6.24
C PHE A 50 3.13 -12.10 7.13
N ASN A 51 4.28 -12.76 7.09
CA ASN A 51 5.49 -12.29 7.76
C ASN A 51 6.14 -11.24 6.86
N ASN A 52 5.64 -10.01 6.90
CA ASN A 52 6.17 -8.92 6.11
C ASN A 52 7.30 -8.20 6.85
N THR A 53 8.46 -8.14 6.23
CA THR A 53 9.55 -7.23 6.62
C THR A 53 9.27 -5.79 6.16
N VAL A 54 8.28 -5.61 5.27
CA VAL A 54 7.92 -4.33 4.65
C VAL A 54 6.66 -3.74 5.30
N ARG A 55 6.72 -2.45 5.68
CA ARG A 55 5.70 -1.75 6.52
C ARG A 55 4.30 -1.65 5.89
N MET A 56 4.13 -1.91 4.60
CA MET A 56 2.88 -1.60 3.87
C MET A 56 1.72 -2.56 4.12
N LEU A 57 1.98 -3.84 4.35
CA LEU A 57 0.92 -4.84 4.47
C LEU A 57 0.48 -4.99 5.94
N ARG A 58 0.27 -3.87 6.65
CA ARG A 58 -0.03 -3.85 8.10
C ARG A 58 -1.50 -3.59 8.39
N SER A 59 -2.24 -3.01 7.45
CA SER A 59 -3.68 -2.78 7.53
C SER A 59 -4.37 -3.52 6.40
N ARG A 60 -5.61 -3.92 6.65
CA ARG A 60 -6.52 -4.52 5.67
C ARG A 60 -6.87 -3.41 4.69
N ASP A 61 -5.97 -3.10 3.76
CA ASP A 61 -6.10 -2.02 2.79
C ASP A 61 -7.14 -2.43 1.74
N ARG A 62 -8.41 -2.38 2.16
CA ARG A 62 -9.48 -2.06 1.23
C ARG A 62 -9.20 -0.64 0.78
N LEU A 63 -8.66 -0.49 -0.42
CA LEU A 63 -8.70 0.77 -1.15
C LEU A 63 -10.17 1.03 -1.52
N GLU A 64 -11.00 1.42 -0.54
CA GLU A 64 -12.23 2.13 -0.84
C GLU A 64 -11.80 3.52 -1.31
N VAL A 65 -11.66 3.68 -2.63
CA VAL A 65 -11.44 4.99 -3.26
C VAL A 65 -12.76 5.78 -3.11
N VAL A 66 -12.91 6.47 -1.98
CA VAL A 66 -14.04 7.36 -1.74
C VAL A 66 -13.73 8.71 -2.38
N GLY A 67 -14.03 8.84 -3.68
CA GLY A 67 -13.87 10.10 -4.43
C GLY A 67 -13.02 9.97 -5.68
N GLN A 68 -12.68 11.10 -6.30
CA GLN A 68 -11.65 11.13 -7.34
C GLN A 68 -10.28 11.23 -6.65
N PRO A 69 -9.34 10.31 -6.92
CA PRO A 69 -8.01 10.35 -6.32
C PRO A 69 -7.28 11.64 -6.71
N SER A 70 -6.48 12.17 -5.81
CA SER A 70 -5.58 13.28 -6.12
C SER A 70 -4.53 12.88 -7.16
N PHE A 71 -3.81 13.85 -7.73
CA PHE A 71 -2.72 13.56 -8.66
C PHE A 71 -1.61 12.72 -7.99
N ALA A 72 -1.24 13.02 -6.74
CA ALA A 72 -0.26 12.21 -6.02
C ALA A 72 -0.76 10.79 -5.72
N GLU A 73 -2.03 10.64 -5.34
CA GLU A 73 -2.64 9.33 -5.11
C GLU A 73 -2.71 8.50 -6.40
N ALA A 74 -3.00 9.14 -7.54
CA ALA A 74 -2.99 8.46 -8.83
C ALA A 74 -1.60 7.92 -9.16
N ILE A 75 -0.55 8.73 -9.02
CA ILE A 75 0.85 8.31 -9.23
C ILE A 75 1.22 7.16 -8.29
N TYR A 76 0.93 7.29 -7.00
CA TYR A 76 1.18 6.25 -5.99
C TYR A 76 0.48 4.93 -6.35
N THR A 77 -0.80 4.99 -6.71
CA THR A 77 -1.63 3.82 -7.00
C THR A 77 -1.14 3.09 -8.25
N GLN A 78 -0.78 3.81 -9.31
CA GLN A 78 -0.25 3.20 -10.53
C GLN A 78 1.12 2.54 -10.30
N ALA A 79 2.01 3.19 -9.54
CA ALA A 79 3.29 2.60 -9.16
C ALA A 79 3.11 1.35 -8.26
N MET A 80 2.12 1.36 -7.37
CA MET A 80 1.76 0.20 -6.55
C MET A 80 1.27 -0.98 -7.40
N TYR A 81 0.38 -0.76 -8.39
CA TYR A 81 -0.09 -1.83 -9.27
C TYR A 81 1.05 -2.44 -10.10
N LEU A 82 1.95 -1.61 -10.63
CA LEU A 82 3.14 -2.08 -11.34
C LEU A 82 4.10 -2.86 -10.44
N SER A 83 4.27 -2.44 -9.19
CA SER A 83 5.04 -3.19 -8.20
C SER A 83 4.44 -4.57 -7.89
N GLY A 84 3.13 -4.76 -8.13
CA GLY A 84 2.43 -6.03 -7.99
C GLY A 84 2.56 -6.96 -9.21
N GLY A 85 3.27 -6.54 -10.27
CA GLY A 85 3.49 -7.34 -11.48
C GLY A 85 2.40 -7.20 -12.55
N GLU A 86 1.49 -6.22 -12.43
CA GLU A 86 0.49 -5.93 -13.45
C GLU A 86 1.04 -4.91 -14.46
N ASP A 87 1.54 -5.42 -15.58
CA ASP A 87 2.38 -4.64 -16.50
C ASP A 87 1.64 -4.10 -17.75
N VAL A 88 0.49 -4.69 -18.11
CA VAL A 88 -0.18 -4.37 -19.39
C VAL A 88 -0.93 -3.03 -19.29
N GLY A 89 -0.23 -1.95 -19.62
CA GLY A 89 -0.79 -0.60 -19.75
C GLY A 89 -0.56 0.32 -18.54
N ASN A 90 -0.29 -0.25 -17.36
CA ASN A 90 -0.09 0.54 -16.14
C ASN A 90 1.14 1.45 -16.18
N ALA A 91 2.20 1.08 -16.91
CA ALA A 91 3.38 1.93 -17.09
C ALA A 91 3.07 3.19 -17.90
N ALA A 92 2.22 3.07 -18.92
CA ALA A 92 1.73 4.22 -19.68
C ALA A 92 0.80 5.09 -18.85
N THR A 93 -0.06 4.48 -18.02
CA THR A 93 -0.95 5.19 -17.09
C THR A 93 -0.17 5.94 -16.01
N LEU A 94 0.88 5.34 -15.45
CA LEU A 94 1.79 6.02 -14.50
C LEU A 94 2.45 7.23 -15.15
N LYS A 95 2.98 7.08 -16.36
CA LYS A 95 3.57 8.19 -17.11
C LYS A 95 2.56 9.29 -17.38
N ALA A 96 1.33 8.94 -17.76
CA ALA A 96 0.26 9.90 -17.97
C ALA A 96 -0.08 10.68 -16.69
N ALA A 97 -0.14 10.00 -15.53
CA ALA A 97 -0.39 10.64 -14.24
C ALA A 97 0.75 11.61 -13.86
N ILE A 98 2.01 11.23 -14.08
CA ILE A 98 3.17 12.11 -13.88
C ILE A 98 3.06 13.36 -14.78
N CYS A 99 2.78 13.17 -16.07
CA CYS A 99 2.63 14.29 -17.00
C CYS A 99 1.46 15.21 -16.63
N GLN A 100 0.34 14.67 -16.16
CA GLN A 100 -0.80 15.47 -15.70
C GLN A 100 -0.42 16.35 -14.52
N LEU A 101 0.29 15.80 -13.53
CA LEU A 101 0.77 16.58 -12.39
C LEU A 101 1.80 17.62 -12.82
N GLN A 102 2.69 17.31 -13.78
CA GLN A 102 3.69 18.25 -14.27
C GLN A 102 3.09 19.53 -14.87
N VAL A 103 1.92 19.43 -15.52
CA VAL A 103 1.24 20.55 -16.17
C VAL A 103 0.09 21.14 -15.36
N ALA A 104 -0.16 20.63 -14.14
CA ALA A 104 -1.22 21.12 -13.28
C ALA A 104 -0.92 22.57 -12.83
N PRO A 105 -1.85 23.53 -13.02
CA PRO A 105 -1.58 24.94 -12.73
C PRO A 105 -1.37 25.23 -11.24
N GLU A 106 -1.99 24.46 -10.35
CA GLU A 106 -1.88 24.55 -8.89
C GLU A 106 -0.63 23.84 -8.30
N ARG A 107 0.19 23.23 -9.16
CA ARG A 107 1.31 22.37 -8.75
C ARG A 107 2.30 23.08 -7.82
N GLU A 108 2.78 24.27 -8.20
CA GLU A 108 3.79 24.95 -7.38
C GLU A 108 3.22 25.43 -6.04
N GLU A 109 1.91 25.75 -5.99
CA GLU A 109 1.24 26.16 -4.76
C GLU A 109 1.08 24.99 -3.78
N ILE A 110 0.71 23.81 -4.28
CA ILE A 110 0.44 22.63 -3.46
C ILE A 110 1.74 21.90 -3.05
N TYR A 111 2.64 21.68 -3.99
CA TYR A 111 3.82 20.81 -3.78
C TYR A 111 5.11 21.59 -3.53
N GLY A 112 5.09 22.91 -3.74
CA GLY A 112 6.27 23.77 -3.63
C GLY A 112 7.29 23.58 -4.75
N SER A 113 8.41 24.31 -4.65
CA SER A 113 9.49 24.31 -5.65
C SER A 113 10.26 22.99 -5.77
N GLY A 114 10.08 22.05 -4.83
CA GLY A 114 10.74 20.75 -4.83
C GLY A 114 10.03 19.68 -5.68
N VAL A 115 8.82 19.97 -6.18
CA VAL A 115 7.96 18.98 -6.85
C VAL A 115 8.62 18.31 -8.05
N ASP A 116 9.36 19.06 -8.87
CA ASP A 116 10.04 18.52 -10.05
C ASP A 116 11.10 17.49 -9.65
N ALA A 117 11.87 17.76 -8.59
CA ALA A 117 12.86 16.81 -8.09
C ALA A 117 12.22 15.52 -7.54
N VAL A 118 10.99 15.60 -7.00
CA VAL A 118 10.25 14.41 -6.58
C VAL A 118 9.76 13.63 -7.81
N LEU A 119 9.20 14.30 -8.80
CA LEU A 119 8.70 13.68 -10.03
C LEU A 119 9.81 13.03 -10.86
N ASP A 120 10.99 13.66 -10.90
CA ASP A 120 12.18 13.10 -11.55
C ASP A 120 12.61 11.80 -10.85
N ARG A 121 12.60 11.75 -9.51
CA ARG A 121 12.89 10.53 -8.76
C ARG A 121 11.87 9.43 -9.04
N VAL A 122 10.57 9.75 -9.01
CA VAL A 122 9.49 8.79 -9.33
C VAL A 122 9.69 8.23 -10.74
N SER A 123 9.95 9.10 -11.71
CA SER A 123 10.16 8.72 -13.11
C SER A 123 11.39 7.83 -13.28
N ALA A 124 12.53 8.19 -12.67
CA ALA A 124 13.76 7.41 -12.74
C ALA A 124 13.58 6.00 -12.18
N HIS A 125 12.88 5.85 -11.04
CA HIS A 125 12.57 4.53 -10.49
C HIS A 125 11.63 3.73 -11.39
N ALA A 126 10.60 4.38 -11.97
CA ALA A 126 9.67 3.72 -12.87
C ALA A 126 10.33 3.23 -14.17
N GLU A 127 11.23 4.03 -14.75
CA GLU A 127 12.00 3.65 -15.95
C GLU A 127 12.97 2.49 -15.69
N ALA A 128 13.49 2.39 -14.47
CA ALA A 128 14.33 1.27 -14.03
C ALA A 128 13.54 0.00 -13.63
N GLY A 129 12.20 0.01 -13.75
CA GLY A 129 11.33 -1.09 -13.29
C GLY A 129 11.25 -1.22 -11.76
N GLN A 130 11.75 -0.23 -11.02
CA GLN A 130 11.77 -0.19 -9.55
C GLN A 130 10.48 0.43 -9.01
N TYR A 131 9.33 -0.15 -9.35
CA TYR A 131 8.02 0.46 -9.09
C TYR A 131 7.68 0.62 -7.61
N TYR A 132 8.21 -0.24 -6.74
CA TYR A 132 8.12 -0.05 -5.30
C TYR A 132 8.80 1.25 -4.85
N GLU A 133 10.00 1.53 -5.34
CA GLU A 133 10.74 2.76 -4.99
C GLU A 133 10.06 3.99 -5.60
N ALA A 134 9.50 3.86 -6.81
CA ALA A 134 8.69 4.92 -7.42
C ALA A 134 7.45 5.25 -6.55
N MET A 135 6.78 4.23 -6.04
CA MET A 135 5.64 4.38 -5.13
C MET A 135 6.07 4.99 -3.78
N VAL A 136 7.22 4.61 -3.22
CA VAL A 136 7.75 5.22 -1.99
C VAL A 136 8.05 6.70 -2.21
N ALA A 137 8.70 7.07 -3.32
CA ALA A 137 8.96 8.46 -3.67
C ALA A 137 7.66 9.27 -3.88
N ALA A 138 6.62 8.66 -4.46
CA ALA A 138 5.32 9.30 -4.64
C ALA A 138 4.63 9.68 -3.31
N ARG A 139 5.00 9.08 -2.17
CA ARG A 139 4.48 9.50 -0.86
C ARG A 139 4.91 10.91 -0.47
N ASP A 140 6.06 11.38 -0.94
CA ASP A 140 6.49 12.76 -0.70
C ASP A 140 5.50 13.75 -1.33
N LEU A 141 4.90 13.39 -2.48
CA LEU A 141 3.84 14.18 -3.13
C LEU A 141 2.55 14.15 -2.31
N ILE A 142 2.15 12.98 -1.79
CA ILE A 142 0.97 12.85 -0.93
C ILE A 142 1.16 13.66 0.37
N ALA A 143 2.35 13.64 0.95
CA ALA A 143 2.67 14.39 2.15
C ALA A 143 2.58 15.91 1.93
N ALA A 144 2.91 16.38 0.72
CA ALA A 144 2.77 17.78 0.36
C ALA A 144 1.29 18.20 0.21
N GLU A 145 0.45 17.37 -0.42
CA GLU A 145 -0.99 17.64 -0.54
C GLU A 145 -1.71 17.56 0.81
N GLN A 146 -1.44 16.49 1.57
CA GLN A 146 -2.15 16.15 2.79
C GLN A 146 -1.21 15.44 3.78
N PRO A 147 -0.53 16.18 4.68
CA PRO A 147 0.46 15.60 5.61
C PRO A 147 -0.08 14.50 6.54
N ASN A 148 -1.39 14.48 6.77
CA ASN A 148 -2.06 13.47 7.61
C ASN A 148 -2.78 12.39 6.79
N HIS A 149 -2.42 12.22 5.52
CA HIS A 149 -3.06 11.26 4.62
C HIS A 149 -2.91 9.81 5.15
N PRO A 150 -3.95 8.97 5.08
CA PRO A 150 -3.90 7.58 5.56
C PRO A 150 -2.86 6.70 4.85
N LEU A 151 -2.41 7.07 3.65
CA LEU A 151 -1.38 6.35 2.89
C LEU A 151 0.06 6.66 3.36
N LEU A 152 0.24 7.64 4.24
CA LEU A 152 1.55 8.00 4.78
C LEU A 152 1.89 7.13 6.00
N PRO A 153 3.16 6.77 6.18
CA PRO A 153 3.60 6.04 7.37
C PRO A 153 3.38 6.90 8.62
N ARG A 154 2.72 6.31 9.62
CA ARG A 154 2.61 6.87 10.97
C ARG A 154 3.87 6.64 11.79
#